data_AF-A0A943FYZ4-F1
#
_entry.id   AF-A0A943FYZ4-F1
#
_cell.length_a   1.000
_cell.length_b   1.000
_cell.length_c   1.000
_cell.angle_alpha   90.00
_cell.angle_beta   90.00
_cell.angle_gamma   90.00
#
_symmetry.space_group_name_H-M   'P 1'
#
loop_
_entity.id
_entity.type
_entity.pdbx_description
1 polymer ?
#
loop_
_entity_poly.entity_id
_entity_poly.type
_entity_poly.pdbx_seq_one_letter_code
_entity_poly.pdbx_strand_id
1 'polypeptide(L)'
;MKTKYLLLLSEIIDKMDIKEELQNLDFNTGDEKEDREKLGAALITLIITRIYKCEKEVYTFVANYKGYYPSKPVFTDEDTEETKKEKNKKHEEELKLALEKAENEDIIALFKEISKLPGVASFLSIA
;
A
#
# COMPACT_ATOMS: atom_id res chain seq x y z
N MET A 1 -13.55 -1.53 -3.18
CA MET A 1 -12.28 -1.48 -2.42
C MET A 1 -12.62 -1.57 -0.93
N LYS A 2 -11.88 -2.31 -0.10
CA LYS A 2 -12.15 -2.40 1.35
C LYS A 2 -11.71 -1.11 2.04
N THR A 3 -12.45 -0.63 3.05
CA THR A 3 -12.10 0.58 3.83
C THR A 3 -10.68 0.53 4.41
N LYS A 4 -10.21 -0.67 4.81
CA LYS A 4 -8.84 -0.88 5.30
C LYS A 4 -7.77 -0.42 4.30
N TYR A 5 -8.00 -0.59 2.99
CA TYR A 5 -7.03 -0.18 1.98
C TYR A 5 -6.90 1.35 1.90
N LEU A 6 -8.01 2.08 2.05
CA LEU A 6 -7.98 3.54 2.12
C LEU A 6 -7.17 4.02 3.34
N LEU A 7 -7.36 3.39 4.50
CA LEU A 7 -6.60 3.72 5.72
C LEU A 7 -5.10 3.46 5.54
N LEU A 8 -4.72 2.30 5.02
CA LEU A 8 -3.31 1.96 4.77
C LEU A 8 -2.67 2.89 3.74
N LEU A 9 -3.38 3.23 2.66
CA LEU A 9 -2.89 4.19 1.67
C LEU A 9 -2.73 5.59 2.28
N SER A 10 -3.66 6.03 3.13
CA SER A 10 -3.54 7.33 3.80
C SER A 10 -2.31 7.43 4.69
N GLU A 11 -1.97 6.34 5.41
CA GLU A 11 -0.77 6.27 6.24
C GLU A 11 0.52 6.30 5.40
N ILE A 12 0.51 5.63 4.24
CA ILE A 12 1.63 5.66 3.29
C ILE A 12 1.83 7.08 2.73
N ILE A 13 0.76 7.73 2.28
CA ILE A 13 0.85 9.12 1.76
C ILE A 13 1.35 10.09 2.84
N ASP A 14 0.84 9.98 4.06
CA ASP A 14 1.24 10.83 5.19
C ASP A 14 2.74 10.65 5.52
N LYS A 15 3.21 9.40 5.64
CA LYS A 15 4.62 9.11 5.94
C LYS A 15 5.59 9.45 4.81
N MET A 16 5.16 9.37 3.55
CA MET A 16 5.99 9.82 2.43
C MET A 16 6.24 11.33 2.51
N ASP A 17 5.33 12.07 3.15
CA ASP A 17 5.38 13.53 3.30
C ASP A 17 5.54 14.17 1.92
N ILE A 18 4.56 13.89 1.05
CA ILE A 18 4.51 14.33 -0.35
C ILE A 18 3.27 15.20 -0.65
N LYS A 19 2.52 15.57 0.38
CA LYS A 19 1.23 16.26 0.23
C LYS A 19 1.43 17.62 -0.44
N GLU A 20 2.40 18.42 0.04
CA GLU A 20 2.66 19.75 -0.50
C GLU A 20 3.18 19.66 -1.93
N GLU A 21 4.10 18.74 -2.21
CA GLU A 21 4.62 18.50 -3.55
C GLU A 21 3.49 18.10 -4.51
N LEU A 22 2.60 17.19 -4.12
CA LEU A 22 1.44 16.79 -4.93
C LEU A 22 0.50 17.96 -5.24
N GLN A 23 0.26 18.85 -4.26
CA GLN A 23 -0.61 20.02 -4.45
C GLN A 23 -0.02 21.07 -5.39
N ASN A 24 1.31 21.08 -5.52
CA ASN A 24 2.04 22.04 -6.35
C ASN A 24 2.38 21.48 -7.75
N LEU A 25 1.96 20.26 -8.08
CA LEU A 25 2.11 19.70 -9.43
C LEU A 25 1.11 20.37 -10.38
N ASP A 26 1.57 21.41 -11.08
CA ASP A 26 0.83 22.06 -12.15
C ASP A 26 1.74 22.18 -13.39
N PHE A 27 1.26 21.67 -14.53
CA PHE A 27 1.94 21.72 -15.82
C PHE A 27 0.94 22.28 -16.83
N ASN A 28 1.30 23.40 -17.43
CA ASN A 28 0.46 24.08 -18.42
C ASN A 28 1.33 24.57 -19.57
N THR A 29 1.80 23.62 -20.39
CA THR A 29 2.55 23.92 -21.62
C THR A 29 1.64 24.26 -22.79
N GLY A 30 0.35 24.01 -22.67
CA GLY A 30 -0.63 24.15 -23.76
C GLY A 30 -0.73 22.92 -24.66
N ASP A 31 0.04 21.87 -24.37
CA ASP A 31 -0.08 20.54 -24.98
C ASP A 31 -0.47 19.52 -23.90
N GLU A 32 -1.72 19.04 -23.96
CA GLU A 32 -2.27 18.10 -22.97
C GLU A 32 -1.47 16.80 -22.86
N LYS A 33 -0.86 16.34 -23.96
CA LYS A 33 -0.08 15.11 -23.97
C LYS A 33 1.25 15.35 -23.25
N GLU A 34 1.92 16.45 -23.55
CA GLU A 34 3.16 16.84 -22.88
C GLU A 34 2.94 17.07 -21.37
N ASP A 35 1.85 17.74 -21.00
CA ASP A 35 1.50 18.00 -19.60
C ASP A 35 1.23 16.70 -18.84
N ARG A 36 0.52 15.74 -19.44
CA ARG A 36 0.31 14.40 -18.85
C ARG A 36 1.61 13.61 -18.69
N GLU A 37 2.51 13.65 -19.68
CA GLU A 37 3.80 12.98 -19.61
C GLU A 37 4.67 13.56 -18.48
N LYS A 38 4.72 14.90 -18.36
CA LYS A 38 5.44 15.60 -17.28
C LYS A 38 4.84 15.31 -15.90
N LEU A 39 3.53 15.33 -15.78
CA LEU A 39 2.82 14.98 -14.55
C LEU A 39 3.14 13.54 -14.13
N GLY A 40 3.05 12.58 -15.05
CA GLY A 40 3.38 11.18 -14.79
C GLY A 40 4.82 11.00 -14.32
N ALA A 41 5.78 11.64 -15.00
CA ALA A 41 7.18 11.58 -14.60
C ALA A 41 7.40 12.17 -13.19
N ALA A 42 6.84 13.34 -12.91
CA ALA A 42 6.96 13.99 -11.61
C ALA A 42 6.35 13.15 -10.47
N LEU A 43 5.17 12.56 -10.70
CA LEU A 43 4.52 11.65 -9.73
C LEU A 43 5.37 10.41 -9.45
N ILE A 44 5.90 9.75 -10.48
CA ILE A 44 6.76 8.57 -10.31
C ILE A 44 8.03 8.95 -9.53
N THR A 45 8.68 10.06 -9.88
CA THR A 45 9.87 10.54 -9.16
C THR A 45 9.55 10.83 -7.69
N LEU A 46 8.45 11.51 -7.41
CA LEU A 46 8.03 11.85 -6.05
C LEU A 46 7.77 10.59 -5.21
N ILE A 47 7.10 9.59 -5.78
CA ILE A 47 6.84 8.32 -5.10
C ILE A 47 8.15 7.58 -4.86
N ILE A 48 8.99 7.34 -5.89
CA ILE A 48 10.22 6.56 -5.75
C ILE A 48 11.20 7.19 -4.75
N THR A 49 11.27 8.52 -4.71
CA THR A 49 12.19 9.24 -3.80
C THR A 49 11.73 9.25 -2.35
N ARG A 50 10.49 8.84 -2.04
CA ARG A 50 9.93 8.91 -0.67
C ARG A 50 9.36 7.58 -0.16
N ILE A 51 9.08 6.62 -1.04
CA ILE A 51 8.45 5.33 -0.69
C ILE A 51 9.28 4.53 0.33
N TYR A 52 10.61 4.70 0.34
CA TYR A 52 11.49 4.06 1.33
C TYR A 52 11.14 4.42 2.79
N LYS A 53 10.52 5.59 3.02
CA LYS A 53 10.06 6.01 4.36
C LYS A 53 8.92 5.14 4.90
N CYS A 54 8.27 4.38 4.02
CA CYS A 54 7.02 3.67 4.29
C CYS A 54 7.15 2.16 4.06
N GLU A 55 8.37 1.61 4.13
CA GLU A 55 8.66 0.23 3.76
C GLU A 55 7.70 -0.78 4.44
N LYS A 56 7.53 -0.66 5.77
CA LYS A 56 6.67 -1.56 6.54
C LYS A 56 5.20 -1.42 6.16
N GLU A 57 4.74 -0.21 5.91
CA GLU A 57 3.36 0.12 5.56
C GLU A 57 3.04 -0.38 4.15
N VAL A 58 4.00 -0.25 3.22
CA VAL A 58 3.91 -0.82 1.87
C VAL A 58 3.81 -2.33 1.96
N TYR A 59 4.72 -3.03 2.65
CA TYR A 59 4.64 -4.48 2.78
C TYR A 59 3.35 -4.93 3.47
N THR A 60 2.90 -4.18 4.49
CA THR A 60 1.60 -4.42 5.15
C THR A 60 0.44 -4.27 4.18
N PHE A 61 0.45 -3.24 3.33
CA PHE A 61 -0.56 -3.04 2.30
C PHE A 61 -0.58 -4.20 1.30
N VAL A 62 0.57 -4.54 0.73
CA VAL A 62 0.68 -5.65 -0.23
C VAL A 62 0.18 -6.95 0.40
N ALA A 63 0.54 -7.20 1.66
CA ALA A 63 0.09 -8.37 2.39
C ALA A 63 -1.41 -8.47 2.60
N ASN A 64 -2.03 -7.33 2.90
CA ASN A 64 -3.47 -7.25 3.04
C ASN A 64 -4.19 -7.31 1.70
N TYR A 65 -3.56 -6.84 0.63
CA TYR A 65 -4.11 -6.88 -0.72
C TYR A 65 -4.11 -8.30 -1.29
N LYS A 66 -2.97 -9.00 -1.20
CA LYS A 66 -2.79 -10.39 -1.66
C LYS A 66 -3.45 -11.42 -0.73
N GLY A 67 -3.83 -11.02 0.49
CA GLY A 67 -4.64 -11.84 1.38
C GLY A 67 -3.86 -12.84 2.24
N TYR A 68 -2.55 -12.69 2.36
CA TYR A 68 -1.73 -13.50 3.27
C TYR A 68 -1.45 -12.83 4.63
N TYR A 69 -1.93 -11.60 4.86
CA TYR A 69 -1.84 -10.97 6.18
C TYR A 69 -2.66 -11.75 7.22
N PRO A 70 -2.07 -12.20 8.33
CA PRO A 70 -2.77 -13.07 9.29
C PRO A 70 -3.87 -12.32 10.03
N SER A 71 -4.91 -13.07 10.43
CA SER A 71 -5.93 -12.54 11.33
C SER A 71 -5.35 -12.33 12.72
N LYS A 72 -5.88 -11.35 13.45
CA LYS A 72 -5.50 -11.14 14.85
C LYS A 72 -5.81 -12.39 15.68
N PRO A 73 -5.02 -12.69 16.72
CA PRO A 73 -5.33 -13.75 17.66
C PRO A 73 -6.74 -13.57 18.24
N VAL A 74 -7.49 -14.66 18.31
CA VAL A 74 -8.79 -14.70 18.98
C VAL A 74 -8.61 -15.38 20.33
N PHE A 75 -9.01 -14.67 21.38
CA PHE A 75 -8.97 -15.15 22.75
C PHE A 75 -10.37 -15.51 23.23
N THR A 76 -10.44 -16.53 24.07
CA THR A 76 -11.64 -17.07 24.71
C THR A 76 -11.42 -17.12 26.21
N ASP A 77 -12.51 -17.21 26.98
CA ASP A 77 -12.44 -17.24 28.45
C ASP A 77 -11.75 -18.51 28.98
N GLU A 78 -11.62 -19.55 28.15
CA GLU A 78 -10.92 -20.81 28.46
C GLU A 78 -9.40 -20.72 28.25
N ASP A 79 -8.89 -19.66 27.59
CA ASP A 79 -7.47 -19.53 27.30
C ASP A 79 -6.67 -19.20 28.56
N THR A 80 -5.73 -20.07 28.90
CA THR A 80 -4.71 -19.78 29.92
C THR A 80 -3.71 -18.74 29.40
N GLU A 81 -2.95 -18.11 30.31
CA GLU A 81 -1.88 -17.18 29.92
C GLU A 81 -0.81 -17.85 29.02
N GLU A 82 -0.58 -19.15 29.16
CA GLU A 82 0.31 -19.91 28.28
C GLU A 82 -0.28 -20.04 26.88
N THR A 83 -1.58 -20.38 26.76
CA THR A 83 -2.27 -20.47 25.47
C THR A 83 -2.33 -19.11 24.77
N LYS A 84 -2.54 -18.01 25.51
CA LYS A 84 -2.49 -16.65 24.94
C LYS A 84 -1.11 -16.32 24.39
N LYS A 85 -0.04 -16.66 25.11
CA LYS A 85 1.35 -16.47 24.66
C LYS A 85 1.64 -17.26 23.38
N GLU A 86 1.19 -18.51 23.31
CA GLU A 86 1.39 -19.36 22.13
C GLU A 86 0.64 -18.80 20.91
N LYS A 87 -0.62 -18.37 21.07
CA LYS A 87 -1.39 -17.70 20.01
C LYS A 87 -0.72 -16.44 19.50
N ASN A 88 -0.17 -15.61 20.41
CA ASN A 88 0.58 -14.41 20.03
C ASN A 88 1.86 -14.75 19.26
N LYS A 89 2.64 -15.71 19.75
CA LYS A 89 3.87 -16.14 19.09
C LYS A 89 3.60 -16.67 17.68
N LYS A 90 2.57 -17.52 17.52
CA LYS A 90 2.14 -18.02 16.22
C LYS A 90 1.75 -16.87 15.28
N HIS A 91 0.99 -15.89 15.77
CA HIS A 91 0.62 -14.73 14.98
C HIS A 91 1.83 -13.90 14.55
N GLU A 92 2.82 -13.70 15.42
CA GLU A 92 4.07 -12.99 15.08
C GLU A 92 4.87 -13.73 14.00
N GLU A 93 4.96 -15.06 14.08
CA GLU A 93 5.60 -15.90 13.06
C GLU A 93 4.88 -15.82 11.71
N GLU A 94 3.54 -15.94 11.71
CA GLU A 94 2.72 -15.79 10.51
C GLU A 94 2.83 -14.38 9.91
N LEU A 95 2.88 -13.34 10.75
CA LEU A 95 3.04 -11.96 10.32
C LEU A 95 4.40 -11.75 9.66
N LYS A 96 5.46 -12.29 10.25
CA LYS A 96 6.81 -12.24 9.67
C LYS A 96 6.84 -12.89 8.28
N LEU A 97 6.29 -14.09 8.15
CA LEU A 97 6.21 -14.79 6.86
C LEU A 97 5.38 -14.03 5.83
N ALA A 98 4.29 -13.39 6.25
CA ALA A 98 3.47 -12.53 5.38
C ALA A 98 4.28 -11.34 4.85
N LEU A 99 5.04 -10.65 5.69
CA LEU A 99 5.85 -9.51 5.27
C LEU A 99 7.01 -9.94 4.36
N GLU A 100 7.67 -11.06 4.66
CA GLU A 100 8.71 -11.63 3.77
C GLU A 100 8.16 -11.98 2.38
N LYS A 101 6.93 -12.52 2.30
CA LYS A 101 6.27 -12.74 1.00
C LYS A 101 6.01 -11.43 0.28
N ALA A 102 5.53 -10.40 0.98
CA ALA A 102 5.26 -9.09 0.42
C ALA A 102 6.50 -8.40 -0.16
N GLU A 103 7.63 -8.54 0.52
CA GLU A 103 8.92 -8.01 0.07
C GLU A 103 9.36 -8.59 -1.28
N ASN A 104 8.99 -9.84 -1.56
CA ASN A 104 9.38 -10.57 -2.77
C ASN A 104 8.34 -10.50 -3.90
N GLU A 105 7.27 -9.70 -3.76
CA GLU A 105 6.26 -9.53 -4.80
C GLU A 105 6.79 -8.71 -5.98
N ASP A 106 6.39 -9.08 -7.20
CA ASP A 106 6.67 -8.27 -8.39
C ASP A 106 5.80 -7.01 -8.37
N ILE A 107 6.43 -5.88 -8.02
CA ILE A 107 5.75 -4.60 -7.89
C ILE A 107 5.11 -4.12 -9.20
N ILE A 108 5.68 -4.46 -10.36
CA ILE A 108 5.14 -4.06 -11.67
C ILE A 108 3.89 -4.89 -11.98
N ALA A 109 3.93 -6.19 -11.68
CA ALA A 109 2.76 -7.05 -11.79
C ALA A 109 1.64 -6.57 -10.86
N LEU A 110 1.97 -6.22 -9.62
CA LEU A 110 1.03 -5.68 -8.64
C LEU A 110 0.37 -4.39 -9.13
N PHE A 111 1.13 -3.42 -9.63
CA PHE A 111 0.57 -2.18 -10.18
C PHE A 111 -0.35 -2.44 -11.37
N LYS A 112 0.01 -3.38 -12.26
CA LYS A 112 -0.85 -3.80 -13.38
C LYS A 112 -2.13 -4.47 -12.93
N GLU A 113 -2.12 -5.20 -11.81
CA GLU A 113 -3.33 -5.77 -11.21
C GLU A 113 -4.22 -4.67 -10.62
N ILE A 114 -3.64 -3.77 -9.83
CA ILE A 114 -4.36 -2.68 -9.16
C ILE A 114 -4.99 -1.72 -10.18
N SER A 115 -4.28 -1.38 -11.26
CA SER A 115 -4.78 -0.48 -12.30
C SER A 115 -6.00 -1.00 -13.04
N LYS A 116 -6.20 -2.33 -13.03
CA LYS A 116 -7.37 -2.99 -13.66
C LYS A 116 -8.58 -3.10 -12.75
N LEU A 117 -8.49 -2.71 -11.47
CA LEU A 117 -9.63 -2.79 -10.55
C LEU A 117 -10.74 -1.85 -11.02
N PRO A 118 -12.03 -2.27 -11.08
CA PRO A 118 -13.10 -1.49 -11.72
C PRO A 118 -13.25 -0.04 -11.23
N GLY A 119 -12.99 0.23 -9.94
CA GLY A 119 -13.01 1.60 -9.41
C GLY A 119 -11.73 2.41 -9.69
N VAL A 120 -10.57 1.74 -9.79
CA VAL A 120 -9.28 2.38 -10.09
C VAL A 120 -9.18 2.64 -11.59
N ALA A 121 -9.51 1.65 -12.42
CA ALA A 121 -9.56 1.80 -13.87
C ALA A 121 -10.52 2.93 -14.27
N SER A 122 -11.71 2.98 -13.67
CA SER A 122 -12.67 4.07 -13.90
C SER A 122 -12.07 5.42 -13.49
N PHE A 123 -11.44 5.53 -12.31
CA PHE A 123 -10.78 6.76 -11.86
C PHE A 123 -9.65 7.19 -12.80
N LEU A 124 -8.77 6.27 -13.19
CA LEU A 124 -7.65 6.52 -14.11
C LEU A 124 -8.13 6.88 -15.52
N SER A 125 -9.30 6.41 -15.94
CA SER A 125 -9.89 6.75 -17.24
C SER A 125 -10.61 8.10 -17.29
N ILE A 126 -10.83 8.73 -16.13
CA ILE A 126 -11.44 10.07 -16.01
C ILE A 126 -10.36 11.18 -16.10
N ALA A 127 -9.09 10.83 -15.90
CA ALA A 127 -7.93 11.73 -16.04
C ALA A 127 -7.36 11.76 -17.47
#